data_AF-A0A957FSM7-F1
#
_entry.id   AF-A0A957FSM7-F1
#
_cell.length_a   1.000
_cell.length_b   1.000
_cell.length_c   1.000
_cell.angle_alpha   90.00
_cell.angle_beta   90.00
_cell.angle_gamma   90.00
#
_symmetry.space_group_name_H-M   'P 1'
#
loop_
_entity.id
_entity.type
_entity.pdbx_description
1 polymer ?
#
loop_
_entity_poly.entity_id
_entity_poly.type
_entity_poly.pdbx_seq_one_letter_code
_entity_poly.pdbx_strand_id
1 'polypeptide(L)'
;MMLKTRRRFWLPALLVLLLFVTVACDGDDEPAEPTPTEAVASETEDPTPTTAPTEAPTEVPTEEPTEEPEPTATVEPTAAPTEVPALAAYEPLFETADCQFAEPAGFDIECGYLTVPENRSDIENGRTVRLHVAIFHSDNPDKAADPVIYLEGGPGGDALETVPLIFASRFAPFAVDRDFIMIDQRGTGYSEPSLACPEMIDLRDDTIEMELTDEEALAFSLEALDECRARLAREGVDFSAYNSAENAADVNDLRLALGYDEWNLFGISYGTRLAQTIMRDYPEGLRSVILDSAYPLEVNLFTETPANLDRSLNTLFAGCAADEACAAAYPDLET
;
A
#
# COMPACT_ATOMS: atom_id res chain seq x y z
N MET A 1 20.14 -50.80 -1.83
CA MET A 1 20.73 -50.40 -3.14
C MET A 1 19.62 -49.72 -3.92
N MET A 2 19.63 -48.45 -4.32
CA MET A 2 20.64 -47.39 -4.34
C MET A 2 19.90 -46.06 -4.07
N LEU A 3 20.50 -45.21 -3.25
CA LEU A 3 20.15 -43.79 -3.13
C LEU A 3 20.38 -43.09 -4.47
N LYS A 4 19.49 -42.17 -4.85
CA LYS A 4 19.82 -41.07 -5.76
C LYS A 4 19.28 -39.76 -5.19
N THR A 5 20.15 -39.13 -4.42
CA THR A 5 20.12 -37.73 -4.02
C THR A 5 20.12 -36.85 -5.28
N ARG A 6 19.14 -35.97 -5.43
CA ARG A 6 19.23 -34.80 -6.33
C ARG A 6 19.20 -33.54 -5.48
N ARG A 7 20.38 -32.96 -5.25
CA ARG A 7 20.53 -31.55 -4.87
C ARG A 7 20.15 -30.71 -6.08
N ARG A 8 19.17 -29.81 -5.96
CA ARG A 8 18.97 -28.69 -6.88
C ARG A 8 19.27 -27.42 -6.10
N PHE A 9 20.26 -26.70 -6.61
CA PHE A 9 20.67 -25.39 -6.14
C PHE A 9 19.53 -24.40 -6.35
N TRP A 10 19.21 -23.65 -5.31
CA TRP A 10 18.42 -22.43 -5.35
C TRP A 10 19.34 -21.25 -5.69
N LEU A 11 18.97 -20.46 -6.69
CA LEU A 11 19.37 -19.05 -6.83
C LEU A 11 18.21 -18.33 -7.55
N PRO A 12 17.72 -17.18 -7.04
CA PRO A 12 16.48 -16.57 -7.52
C PRO A 12 16.73 -15.70 -8.76
N ALA A 13 15.78 -15.75 -9.70
CA ALA A 13 15.64 -14.77 -10.77
C ALA A 13 14.95 -13.53 -10.19
N LEU A 14 15.76 -12.52 -9.89
CA LEU A 14 15.36 -11.17 -9.49
C LEU A 14 15.61 -10.23 -10.69
N LEU A 15 14.77 -9.19 -10.80
CA LEU A 15 14.71 -8.14 -11.84
C LEU A 15 13.88 -8.43 -13.09
N VAL A 16 12.63 -7.97 -13.11
CA VAL A 16 12.13 -7.05 -14.16
C VAL A 16 11.07 -6.13 -13.53
N LEU A 17 11.48 -4.97 -13.01
CA LEU A 17 10.65 -3.76 -13.01
C LEU A 17 11.56 -2.55 -12.77
N LEU A 18 12.28 -2.12 -13.81
CA LEU A 18 13.07 -0.87 -13.81
C LEU A 18 13.57 -0.56 -15.22
N LEU A 19 12.77 0.16 -16.02
CA LEU A 19 13.13 0.81 -17.29
C LEU A 19 12.16 2.00 -17.41
N PHE A 20 12.51 3.28 -17.56
CA PHE A 20 13.75 4.02 -17.79
C PHE A 20 13.51 5.48 -17.34
N VAL A 21 14.51 6.14 -16.74
CA VAL A 21 14.99 7.47 -17.17
C VAL A 21 16.45 7.60 -16.76
N THR A 22 17.38 7.35 -17.67
CA THR A 22 18.69 8.01 -17.69
C THR A 22 19.06 8.23 -19.15
N VAL A 23 18.94 9.48 -19.60
CA VAL A 23 19.53 9.95 -20.85
C VAL A 23 21.04 10.00 -20.66
N ALA A 24 21.79 9.20 -21.41
CA ALA A 24 23.23 9.28 -21.49
C ALA A 24 23.62 10.12 -22.70
N CYS A 25 24.28 11.26 -22.46
CA CYS A 25 25.07 11.94 -23.48
C CYS A 25 26.36 11.16 -23.68
N ASP A 26 26.58 10.71 -24.91
CA ASP A 26 27.80 10.01 -25.35
C ASP A 26 28.97 11.00 -25.44
N GLY A 27 30.11 10.62 -24.88
CA GLY A 27 31.35 11.39 -24.88
C GLY A 27 32.48 10.56 -24.29
N ASP A 28 33.26 9.93 -25.18
CA ASP A 28 34.46 9.14 -24.89
C ASP A 28 35.48 9.92 -24.05
N ASP A 29 35.85 9.41 -22.86
CA ASP A 29 37.19 9.53 -22.29
C ASP A 29 37.38 8.55 -21.10
N GLU A 30 38.53 7.87 -21.05
CA GLU A 30 38.91 6.81 -20.09
C GLU A 30 38.92 7.26 -18.60
N PRO A 31 38.71 6.35 -17.62
CA PRO A 31 38.58 6.74 -16.21
C PRO A 31 39.95 6.93 -15.54
N ALA A 32 40.21 8.13 -15.03
CA ALA A 32 41.33 8.42 -14.13
C ALA A 32 40.93 8.18 -12.66
N GLU A 33 41.84 7.61 -11.87
CA GLU A 33 41.65 7.33 -10.43
C GLU A 33 41.43 8.61 -9.59
N PRO A 34 40.55 8.61 -8.58
CA PRO A 34 40.25 9.80 -7.81
C PRO A 34 41.31 10.09 -6.74
N THR A 35 41.92 11.27 -6.84
CA THR A 35 42.75 11.87 -5.78
C THR A 35 41.86 12.72 -4.85
N PRO A 36 42.01 12.66 -3.51
CA PRO A 36 41.10 13.35 -2.61
C PRO A 36 41.35 14.87 -2.65
N THR A 37 40.31 15.63 -3.00
CA THR A 37 40.34 17.11 -2.97
C THR A 37 39.64 17.60 -1.71
N GLU A 38 40.32 18.50 -0.99
CA GLU A 38 39.83 19.21 0.19
C GLU A 38 38.51 19.95 -0.09
N ALA A 39 37.57 19.85 0.84
CA ALA A 39 36.32 20.58 0.82
C ALA A 39 36.59 22.08 0.99
N VAL A 40 36.49 22.83 -0.11
CA VAL A 40 36.34 24.28 -0.08
C VAL A 40 34.85 24.57 0.08
N ALA A 41 34.47 25.13 1.23
CA ALA A 41 33.13 25.64 1.45
C ALA A 41 32.89 26.84 0.53
N SER A 42 32.06 26.63 -0.50
CA SER A 42 31.43 27.68 -1.27
C SER A 42 30.08 27.96 -0.61
N GLU A 43 29.88 29.18 -0.12
CA GLU A 43 28.55 29.68 0.22
C GLU A 43 27.65 29.55 -1.02
N THR A 44 26.61 28.72 -0.94
CA THR A 44 25.51 28.72 -1.89
C THR A 44 24.55 29.82 -1.48
N GLU A 45 24.41 30.84 -2.33
CA GLU A 45 23.32 31.81 -2.24
C GLU A 45 21.96 31.08 -2.34
N ASP A 46 21.02 31.46 -1.49
CA ASP A 46 19.63 31.01 -1.54
C ASP A 46 19.04 31.20 -2.96
N PRO A 47 18.33 30.21 -3.51
CA PRO A 47 17.62 30.42 -4.77
C PRO A 47 16.53 31.49 -4.56
N THR A 48 16.66 32.58 -5.31
CA THR A 48 15.65 33.64 -5.39
C THR A 48 14.30 33.02 -5.80
N PRO A 49 13.17 33.35 -5.14
CA PRO A 49 11.87 32.82 -5.53
C PRO A 49 11.52 33.25 -6.96
N THR A 50 11.12 32.29 -7.78
CA THR A 50 10.55 32.54 -9.12
C THR A 50 9.38 33.51 -9.01
N THR A 51 9.43 34.58 -9.81
CA THR A 51 8.35 35.56 -9.92
C THR A 51 7.04 34.89 -10.31
N ALA A 52 5.97 35.18 -9.56
CA ALA A 52 4.62 34.77 -9.88
C ALA A 52 4.20 35.24 -11.30
N PRO A 53 3.30 34.52 -11.99
CA PRO A 53 2.78 34.94 -13.29
C PRO A 53 2.14 36.33 -13.21
N THR A 54 2.44 37.19 -14.19
CA THR A 54 1.97 38.60 -14.23
C THR A 54 0.64 38.77 -14.96
N GLU A 55 -0.02 37.71 -15.42
CA GLU A 55 -1.34 37.83 -16.03
C GLU A 55 -2.45 37.61 -15.00
N ALA A 56 -3.16 38.70 -14.69
CA ALA A 56 -4.44 38.63 -14.00
C ALA A 56 -5.42 37.79 -14.84
N PRO A 57 -6.24 36.92 -14.22
CA PRO A 57 -7.25 36.18 -14.94
C PRO A 57 -8.22 37.16 -15.62
N THR A 58 -8.50 36.92 -16.90
CA THR A 58 -9.55 37.63 -17.63
C THR A 58 -10.89 37.32 -16.96
N GLU A 59 -11.57 38.36 -16.45
CA GLU A 59 -12.94 38.24 -15.96
C GLU A 59 -13.85 37.81 -17.11
N VAL A 60 -14.22 36.53 -17.13
CA VAL A 60 -15.40 36.07 -17.87
C VAL A 60 -16.62 36.57 -17.10
N PRO A 61 -17.61 37.22 -17.73
CA PRO A 61 -18.81 37.65 -17.02
C PRO A 61 -19.59 36.41 -16.57
N THR A 62 -19.61 36.15 -15.28
CA THR A 62 -20.56 35.24 -14.65
C THR A 62 -21.92 35.96 -14.62
N GLU A 63 -22.94 35.39 -15.25
CA GLU A 63 -24.32 35.87 -15.07
C GLU A 63 -24.69 35.81 -13.58
N GLU A 64 -25.21 36.90 -13.03
CA GLU A 64 -25.72 36.93 -11.66
C GLU A 64 -26.87 35.91 -11.51
N PRO A 65 -26.83 34.98 -10.54
CA PRO A 65 -27.95 34.10 -10.27
C PRO A 65 -29.09 34.95 -9.67
N THR A 66 -30.18 35.09 -10.43
CA THR A 66 -31.33 35.95 -10.09
C THR A 66 -32.41 35.22 -9.28
N GLU A 67 -32.14 34.05 -8.69
CA GLU A 67 -33.10 33.40 -7.80
C GLU A 67 -32.46 33.03 -6.46
N GLU A 68 -33.02 33.60 -5.40
CA GLU A 68 -32.81 33.22 -4.01
C GLU A 68 -33.21 31.74 -3.86
N PRO A 69 -32.29 30.82 -3.50
CA PRO A 69 -32.65 29.41 -3.38
C PRO A 69 -33.64 29.23 -2.22
N GLU A 70 -34.78 28.61 -2.51
CA GLU A 70 -35.73 28.20 -1.48
C GLU A 70 -35.01 27.32 -0.43
N PRO A 71 -35.32 27.49 0.87
CA PRO A 71 -34.68 26.70 1.93
C PRO A 71 -34.99 25.22 1.72
N THR A 72 -34.01 24.47 1.23
CA THR A 72 -34.07 23.03 1.18
C THR A 72 -34.13 22.51 2.61
N ALA A 73 -35.13 21.69 2.91
CA ALA A 73 -35.30 21.12 4.24
C ALA A 73 -34.00 20.42 4.67
N THR A 74 -33.42 20.88 5.78
CA THR A 74 -32.37 20.19 6.49
C THR A 74 -32.88 18.79 6.82
N VAL A 75 -32.35 17.77 6.15
CA VAL A 75 -32.55 16.39 6.58
C VAL A 75 -31.91 16.30 7.96
N GLU A 76 -32.72 16.01 8.99
CA GLU A 76 -32.22 15.77 10.34
C GLU A 76 -31.08 14.73 10.29
N PRO A 77 -30.02 14.90 11.10
CA PRO A 77 -28.94 13.93 11.15
C PRO A 77 -29.54 12.55 11.41
N THR A 78 -29.19 11.60 10.55
CA THR A 78 -29.48 10.19 10.74
C THR A 78 -29.12 9.81 12.17
N ALA A 79 -30.03 9.09 12.83
CA ALA A 79 -29.86 8.64 14.20
C ALA A 79 -28.44 8.10 14.44
N ALA A 80 -27.90 8.39 15.64
CA ALA A 80 -26.61 7.90 16.10
C ALA A 80 -26.44 6.42 15.73
N PRO A 81 -25.22 5.99 15.33
CA PRO A 81 -24.97 4.61 14.95
C PRO A 81 -25.52 3.70 16.05
N THR A 82 -26.39 2.78 15.64
CA THR A 82 -26.87 1.68 16.47
C THR A 82 -25.69 1.11 17.23
N GLU A 83 -25.78 1.03 18.56
CA GLU A 83 -24.77 0.39 19.41
C GLU A 83 -24.31 -0.89 18.71
N VAL A 84 -23.02 -0.93 18.33
CA VAL A 84 -22.38 -2.16 17.85
C VAL A 84 -22.69 -3.19 18.92
N PRO A 85 -23.33 -4.33 18.58
CA PRO A 85 -23.62 -5.37 19.56
C PRO A 85 -22.32 -5.65 20.30
N ALA A 86 -22.35 -5.60 21.63
CA ALA A 86 -21.19 -5.94 22.44
C ALA A 86 -20.70 -7.31 21.97
N LEU A 87 -19.62 -7.31 21.18
CA LEU A 87 -18.98 -8.51 20.68
C LEU A 87 -18.73 -9.38 21.91
N ALA A 88 -19.05 -10.67 21.82
CA ALA A 88 -18.65 -11.62 22.84
C ALA A 88 -17.17 -11.32 23.17
N ALA A 89 -16.87 -11.09 24.46
CA ALA A 89 -15.60 -10.52 24.88
C ALA A 89 -14.46 -11.50 24.57
N TYR A 90 -13.91 -11.41 23.36
CA TYR A 90 -12.58 -11.89 23.07
C TYR A 90 -11.62 -10.74 23.40
N GLU A 91 -10.48 -11.09 23.95
CA GLU A 91 -9.38 -10.15 24.13
C GLU A 91 -8.39 -10.41 22.97
N PRO A 92 -8.08 -9.39 22.15
CA PRO A 92 -7.07 -9.55 21.12
C PRO A 92 -5.72 -9.85 21.76
N LEU A 93 -5.00 -10.81 21.19
CA LEU A 93 -3.75 -11.32 21.75
C LEU A 93 -2.62 -11.11 20.76
N PHE A 94 -1.59 -10.36 21.17
CA PHE A 94 -0.32 -10.28 20.46
C PHE A 94 0.71 -11.18 21.13
N GLU A 95 1.29 -12.10 20.36
CA GLU A 95 2.36 -12.99 20.82
C GLU A 95 3.62 -12.77 19.99
N THR A 96 4.73 -12.44 20.65
CA THR A 96 6.04 -12.28 20.00
C THR A 96 6.44 -13.58 19.29
N ALA A 97 6.99 -13.44 18.09
CA ALA A 97 7.46 -14.53 17.24
C ALA A 97 8.64 -14.08 16.37
N ASP A 98 9.30 -15.02 15.71
CA ASP A 98 10.39 -14.69 14.79
C ASP A 98 9.90 -13.87 13.59
N CYS A 99 10.67 -12.86 13.20
CA CYS A 99 10.45 -12.16 11.93
C CYS A 99 10.59 -13.14 10.75
N GLN A 100 9.59 -13.17 9.87
CA GLN A 100 9.57 -14.06 8.71
C GLN A 100 10.31 -13.50 7.48
N PHE A 101 10.94 -12.33 7.64
CA PHE A 101 11.72 -11.64 6.62
C PHE A 101 13.15 -11.38 7.12
N ALA A 102 14.06 -11.05 6.20
CA ALA A 102 15.42 -10.67 6.56
C ALA A 102 15.43 -9.26 7.19
N GLU A 103 15.75 -9.20 8.48
CA GLU A 103 15.77 -7.93 9.22
C GLU A 103 16.82 -6.95 8.66
N PRO A 104 16.43 -5.71 8.33
CA PRO A 104 17.38 -4.69 7.88
C PRO A 104 18.35 -4.33 9.02
N ALA A 105 19.64 -4.21 8.69
CA ALA A 105 20.66 -3.88 9.68
C ALA A 105 20.45 -2.47 10.25
N GLY A 106 20.68 -2.33 11.56
CA GLY A 106 20.62 -1.04 12.25
C GLY A 106 19.23 -0.64 12.73
N PHE A 107 18.28 -1.57 12.77
CA PHE A 107 16.95 -1.38 13.34
C PHE A 107 16.70 -2.40 14.46
N ASP A 108 16.03 -1.96 15.53
CA ASP A 108 15.48 -2.83 16.55
C ASP A 108 14.04 -3.21 16.16
N ILE A 109 13.79 -4.50 15.96
CA ILE A 109 12.54 -5.00 15.38
C ILE A 109 11.96 -6.09 16.28
N GLU A 110 10.75 -5.87 16.79
CA GLU A 110 9.94 -6.90 17.41
C GLU A 110 8.90 -7.42 16.41
N CYS A 111 8.89 -8.73 16.19
CA CYS A 111 7.89 -9.39 15.38
C CYS A 111 6.94 -10.23 16.23
N GLY A 112 5.73 -10.45 15.74
CA GLY A 112 4.76 -11.30 16.39
C GLY A 112 3.50 -11.53 15.59
N TYR A 113 2.57 -12.26 16.20
CA TYR A 113 1.26 -12.52 15.63
C TYR A 113 0.17 -11.92 16.50
N LEU A 114 -0.71 -11.14 15.87
CA LEU A 114 -2.00 -10.77 16.44
C LEU A 114 -3.02 -11.86 16.11
N THR A 115 -3.60 -12.51 17.11
CA THR A 115 -4.69 -13.48 16.93
C THR A 115 -6.04 -12.82 17.15
N VAL A 116 -6.92 -12.92 16.14
CA VAL A 116 -8.26 -12.31 16.13
C VAL A 116 -9.29 -13.26 15.49
N PRO A 117 -10.60 -13.09 15.74
CA PRO A 117 -11.63 -13.81 15.01
C PRO A 117 -11.52 -13.57 13.50
N GLU A 118 -11.70 -14.62 12.70
CA GLU A 118 -11.83 -14.50 11.25
C GLU A 118 -13.07 -13.65 10.93
N ASN A 119 -14.22 -14.05 11.47
CA ASN A 119 -15.49 -13.39 11.25
C ASN A 119 -16.07 -12.91 12.59
N ARG A 120 -16.15 -11.59 12.80
CA ARG A 120 -16.64 -11.01 14.06
C ARG A 120 -18.15 -11.16 14.26
N SER A 121 -18.89 -11.57 13.22
CA SER A 121 -20.31 -11.93 13.33
C SER A 121 -20.55 -13.34 13.87
N ASP A 122 -19.53 -14.21 13.91
CA ASP A 122 -19.60 -15.58 14.43
C ASP A 122 -18.38 -15.91 15.31
N ILE A 123 -18.14 -15.13 16.37
CA ILE A 123 -17.00 -15.34 17.27
C ILE A 123 -17.09 -16.69 18.03
N GLU A 124 -18.30 -17.17 18.33
CA GLU A 124 -18.49 -18.36 19.15
C GLU A 124 -18.15 -19.67 18.41
N ASN A 125 -18.38 -19.72 17.10
CA ASN A 125 -18.16 -20.93 16.29
C ASN A 125 -17.13 -20.72 15.17
N GLY A 126 -16.75 -19.47 14.92
CA GLY A 126 -15.81 -19.08 13.89
C GLY A 126 -14.37 -19.41 14.23
N ARG A 127 -13.53 -19.40 13.19
CA ARG A 127 -12.09 -19.60 13.32
C ARG A 127 -11.41 -18.32 13.74
N THR A 128 -10.15 -18.42 14.13
CA THR A 128 -9.27 -17.27 14.28
C THR A 128 -8.31 -17.19 13.09
N VAL A 129 -7.83 -15.97 12.83
CA VAL A 129 -6.70 -15.68 11.94
C VAL A 129 -5.55 -15.10 12.74
N ARG A 130 -4.33 -15.23 12.22
CA ARG A 130 -3.12 -14.67 12.84
C ARG A 130 -2.52 -13.65 11.88
N LEU A 131 -2.37 -12.41 12.31
CA LEU A 131 -1.77 -11.36 11.49
C LEU A 131 -0.32 -11.15 11.89
N HIS A 132 0.60 -11.28 10.94
CA HIS A 132 2.01 -11.03 11.20
C HIS A 132 2.26 -9.53 11.28
N VAL A 133 2.96 -9.10 12.34
CA VAL A 133 3.24 -7.70 12.63
C VAL A 133 4.72 -7.54 12.92
N ALA A 134 5.31 -6.47 12.39
CA ALA A 134 6.65 -6.01 12.75
C ALA A 134 6.56 -4.61 13.36
N ILE A 135 7.15 -4.44 14.54
CA ILE A 135 7.28 -3.19 15.27
C ILE A 135 8.74 -2.75 15.16
N PHE A 136 8.99 -1.68 14.43
CA PHE A 136 10.29 -1.04 14.33
C PHE A 136 10.38 -0.01 15.45
N HIS A 137 11.18 -0.30 16.46
CA HIS A 137 11.33 0.58 17.61
C HIS A 137 12.22 1.78 17.27
N SER A 138 11.79 2.94 17.75
CA SER A 138 12.67 4.11 17.75
C SER A 138 13.74 3.99 18.83
N ASP A 139 14.99 4.25 18.44
CA ASP A 139 16.14 4.35 19.33
C ASP A 139 16.17 5.68 20.13
N ASN A 140 15.23 6.59 19.87
CA ASN A 140 15.15 7.87 20.60
C ASN A 140 14.58 7.62 22.01
N PRO A 141 15.33 7.91 23.10
CA PRO A 141 14.83 7.75 24.46
C PRO A 141 13.65 8.69 24.79
N ASP A 142 13.52 9.79 24.04
CA ASP A 142 12.43 10.76 24.16
C ASP A 142 11.36 10.56 23.06
N LYS A 143 11.29 9.37 22.44
CA LYS A 143 10.28 9.03 21.44
C LYS A 143 8.88 9.31 21.98
N ALA A 144 8.00 9.74 21.09
CA ALA A 144 6.62 9.92 21.46
C ALA A 144 5.90 8.55 21.52
N ALA A 145 5.00 8.42 22.50
CA ALA A 145 4.46 7.11 22.91
C ALA A 145 3.50 6.47 21.90
N ASP A 146 2.92 7.27 21.01
CA ASP A 146 1.99 6.80 20.01
C ASP A 146 2.70 6.35 18.71
N PRO A 147 2.30 5.22 18.11
CA PRO A 147 2.96 4.65 16.95
C PRO A 147 2.38 5.21 15.65
N VAL A 148 3.08 4.95 14.54
CA VAL A 148 2.51 5.05 13.20
C VAL A 148 2.26 3.63 12.70
N ILE A 149 1.00 3.29 12.39
CA ILE A 149 0.65 2.01 11.78
C ILE A 149 0.51 2.20 10.27
N TYR A 150 1.29 1.43 9.52
CA TYR A 150 1.29 1.42 8.07
C TYR A 150 0.25 0.45 7.52
N LEU A 151 -0.54 0.93 6.56
CA LEU A 151 -1.61 0.19 5.91
C LEU A 151 -1.26 0.05 4.42
N GLU A 152 -0.90 -1.17 4.03
CA GLU A 152 -0.47 -1.49 2.67
C GLU A 152 -1.61 -1.43 1.66
N GLY A 153 -1.27 -1.06 0.43
CA GLY A 153 -2.17 -0.97 -0.70
C GLY A 153 -2.47 -2.33 -1.36
N GLY A 154 -2.77 -2.26 -2.66
CA GLY A 154 -3.24 -3.39 -3.46
C GLY A 154 -4.74 -3.29 -3.80
N PRO A 155 -5.68 -3.84 -2.99
CA PRO A 155 -5.48 -4.66 -1.79
C PRO A 155 -4.71 -5.95 -2.07
N GLY A 156 -4.25 -6.63 -1.02
CA GLY A 156 -3.52 -7.89 -1.15
C GLY A 156 -2.01 -7.74 -1.13
N GLY A 157 -1.47 -6.55 -0.83
CA GLY A 157 -0.04 -6.34 -0.73
C GLY A 157 0.59 -7.01 0.49
N ASP A 158 1.81 -7.50 0.31
CA ASP A 158 2.61 -8.21 1.32
C ASP A 158 3.58 -7.22 1.96
N ALA A 159 3.10 -6.48 2.97
CA ALA A 159 3.83 -5.37 3.57
C ALA A 159 5.20 -5.81 4.10
N LEU A 160 5.24 -6.95 4.79
CA LEU A 160 6.44 -7.42 5.47
C LEU A 160 7.44 -8.12 4.53
N GLU A 161 6.99 -8.72 3.42
CA GLU A 161 7.89 -9.29 2.41
C GLU A 161 8.76 -8.21 1.75
N THR A 162 8.26 -6.97 1.67
CA THR A 162 9.00 -5.85 1.06
C THR A 162 10.02 -5.20 1.99
N VAL A 163 9.93 -5.44 3.31
CA VAL A 163 10.80 -4.81 4.32
C VAL A 163 12.28 -4.86 3.98
N PRO A 164 12.87 -6.03 3.61
CA PRO A 164 14.30 -6.12 3.34
C PRO A 164 14.74 -5.25 2.14
N LEU A 165 13.81 -4.92 1.24
CA LEU A 165 14.09 -4.19 0.00
C LEU A 165 13.90 -2.68 0.15
N ILE A 166 12.83 -2.25 0.81
CA ILE A 166 12.39 -0.84 0.74
C ILE A 166 12.40 -0.11 2.07
N PHE A 167 12.43 -0.80 3.21
CA PHE A 167 12.24 -0.17 4.53
C PHE A 167 13.21 0.98 4.79
N ALA A 168 14.52 0.72 4.67
CA ALA A 168 15.54 1.72 4.94
C ALA A 168 15.42 2.99 4.08
N SER A 169 14.95 2.85 2.83
CA SER A 169 14.85 3.96 1.88
C SER A 169 13.51 4.70 1.91
N ARG A 170 12.42 4.04 2.33
CA ARG A 170 11.06 4.58 2.26
C ARG A 170 10.43 4.84 3.61
N PHE A 171 10.75 4.04 4.62
CA PHE A 171 10.02 4.00 5.88
C PHE A 171 10.85 4.34 7.12
N ALA A 172 12.18 4.21 7.07
CA ALA A 172 13.05 4.53 8.19
C ALA A 172 12.80 5.93 8.83
N PRO A 173 12.50 7.01 8.08
CA PRO A 173 12.19 8.31 8.69
C PRO A 173 10.97 8.30 9.64
N PHE A 174 10.03 7.37 9.47
CA PHE A 174 8.85 7.26 10.35
C PHE A 174 9.16 6.55 11.68
N ALA A 175 10.26 5.80 11.76
CA ALA A 175 10.72 5.10 12.95
C ALA A 175 11.73 5.91 13.79
N VAL A 176 11.96 7.19 13.46
CA VAL A 176 12.99 8.01 14.13
C VAL A 176 12.55 8.46 15.53
N ASP A 177 11.34 9.01 15.65
CA ASP A 177 10.83 9.62 16.90
C ASP A 177 9.60 8.89 17.45
N ARG A 178 9.24 7.75 16.86
CA ARG A 178 8.05 6.94 17.15
C ARG A 178 8.31 5.50 16.77
N ASP A 179 7.55 4.58 17.35
CA ASP A 179 7.51 3.22 16.82
C ASP A 179 6.73 3.20 15.51
N PHE A 180 7.24 2.47 14.52
CA PHE A 180 6.59 2.27 13.23
C PHE A 180 6.14 0.82 13.13
N ILE A 181 4.86 0.60 12.87
CA ILE A 181 4.26 -0.73 12.88
C ILE A 181 3.82 -1.08 11.46
N MET A 182 4.35 -2.17 10.93
CA MET A 182 3.90 -2.75 9.67
C MET A 182 3.15 -4.05 9.98
N ILE A 183 2.05 -4.27 9.26
CA ILE A 183 1.19 -5.44 9.42
C ILE A 183 0.89 -6.04 8.05
N ASP A 184 1.05 -7.36 7.94
CA ASP A 184 0.43 -8.10 6.85
C ASP A 184 -1.07 -8.24 7.18
N GLN A 185 -1.90 -7.62 6.35
CA GLN A 185 -3.34 -7.57 6.55
C GLN A 185 -3.94 -8.99 6.43
N ARG A 186 -5.16 -9.19 6.93
CA ARG A 186 -5.83 -10.50 6.86
C ARG A 186 -5.78 -11.08 5.46
N GLY A 187 -5.22 -12.29 5.32
CA GLY A 187 -5.08 -12.96 4.03
C GLY A 187 -3.87 -12.59 3.18
N THR A 188 -2.95 -11.75 3.65
CA THR A 188 -1.77 -11.33 2.87
C THR A 188 -0.45 -11.76 3.54
N GLY A 189 0.63 -11.80 2.76
CA GLY A 189 1.99 -12.06 3.22
C GLY A 189 2.11 -13.25 4.17
N TYR A 190 2.74 -12.99 5.32
CA TYR A 190 3.00 -13.97 6.37
C TYR A 190 1.82 -14.16 7.34
N SER A 191 0.69 -13.49 7.12
CA SER A 191 -0.54 -13.68 7.88
C SER A 191 -1.25 -14.98 7.50
N GLU A 192 -1.94 -15.57 8.47
CA GLU A 192 -2.51 -16.90 8.36
C GLU A 192 -4.03 -16.91 8.58
N PRO A 193 -4.80 -17.54 7.68
CA PRO A 193 -4.35 -18.15 6.43
C PRO A 193 -3.97 -17.08 5.40
N SER A 194 -2.98 -17.38 4.55
CA SER A 194 -2.69 -16.56 3.36
C SER A 194 -3.67 -16.90 2.25
N LEU A 195 -4.21 -15.87 1.59
CA LEU A 195 -5.14 -15.99 0.45
C LEU A 195 -4.41 -15.88 -0.89
N ALA A 196 -3.08 -15.95 -0.89
CA ALA A 196 -2.29 -16.02 -2.10
C ALA A 196 -2.76 -17.18 -3.00
N CYS A 197 -2.78 -16.92 -4.31
CA CYS A 197 -3.12 -17.89 -5.35
C CYS A 197 -1.85 -18.30 -6.11
N PRO A 198 -1.03 -19.24 -5.58
CA PRO A 198 0.10 -19.80 -6.32
C PRO A 198 -0.33 -20.38 -7.67
N GLU A 199 -1.58 -20.84 -7.81
CA GLU A 199 -2.13 -21.31 -9.08
C GLU A 199 -2.04 -20.24 -10.20
N MET A 200 -2.22 -18.96 -9.86
CA MET A 200 -2.09 -17.85 -10.80
C MET A 200 -0.62 -17.55 -11.14
N ILE A 201 0.28 -17.77 -10.18
CA ILE A 201 1.73 -17.60 -10.38
C ILE A 201 2.25 -18.72 -11.27
N ASP A 202 1.89 -19.96 -10.97
CA ASP A 202 2.23 -21.14 -11.75
C ASP A 202 1.71 -21.00 -13.18
N LEU A 203 0.46 -20.54 -13.35
CA LEU A 203 -0.09 -20.25 -14.68
C LEU A 203 0.76 -19.22 -15.44
N ARG A 204 1.13 -18.10 -14.79
CA ARG A 204 1.95 -17.06 -15.42
C ARG A 204 3.30 -17.63 -15.85
N ASP A 205 3.93 -18.43 -15.02
CA ASP A 205 5.24 -19.02 -15.30
C ASP A 205 5.15 -20.07 -16.43
N ASP A 206 4.09 -20.89 -16.45
CA ASP A 206 3.84 -21.89 -17.48
C ASP A 206 3.48 -21.27 -18.84
N THR A 207 2.90 -20.06 -18.84
CA THR A 207 2.43 -19.38 -20.06
C THR A 207 3.35 -18.26 -20.56
N ILE A 208 4.45 -17.95 -19.87
CA ILE A 208 5.30 -16.79 -20.18
C ILE A 208 5.89 -16.77 -21.60
N GLU A 209 6.13 -17.96 -22.18
CA GLU A 209 6.66 -18.11 -23.55
C GLU A 209 5.56 -18.45 -24.58
N MET A 210 4.29 -18.47 -24.18
CA MET A 210 3.16 -18.84 -25.04
C MET A 210 2.57 -17.61 -25.74
N GLU A 211 2.31 -17.73 -27.03
CA GLU A 211 1.50 -16.76 -27.77
C GLU A 211 0.02 -17.13 -27.62
N LEU A 212 -0.63 -16.58 -26.58
CA LEU A 212 -2.05 -16.79 -26.31
C LEU A 212 -2.88 -15.68 -26.95
N THR A 213 -4.05 -16.05 -27.46
CA THR A 213 -5.12 -15.08 -27.72
C THR A 213 -5.71 -14.57 -26.40
N ASP A 214 -6.35 -13.39 -26.42
CA ASP A 214 -7.02 -12.84 -25.24
C ASP A 214 -8.06 -13.81 -24.65
N GLU A 215 -8.76 -14.57 -25.51
CA GLU A 215 -9.76 -15.57 -25.09
C GLU A 215 -9.10 -16.76 -24.36
N GLU A 216 -7.97 -17.25 -24.86
CA GLU A 216 -7.22 -18.33 -24.23
C GLU A 216 -6.62 -17.88 -22.89
N ALA A 217 -5.99 -16.69 -22.86
CA ALA A 217 -5.42 -16.13 -21.65
C ALA A 217 -6.50 -15.92 -20.56
N LEU A 218 -7.68 -15.42 -20.95
CA LEU A 218 -8.81 -15.29 -20.05
C LEU A 218 -9.31 -16.64 -19.55
N ALA A 219 -9.46 -17.64 -20.43
CA ALA A 219 -9.92 -18.97 -20.06
C ALA A 219 -8.99 -19.63 -19.04
N PHE A 220 -7.68 -19.59 -19.26
CA PHE A 220 -6.71 -20.13 -18.30
C PHE A 220 -6.70 -19.37 -16.98
N SER A 221 -6.80 -18.04 -17.01
CA SER A 221 -6.87 -17.22 -15.80
C SER A 221 -8.11 -17.56 -14.96
N LEU A 222 -9.25 -17.81 -15.60
CA LEU A 222 -10.48 -18.22 -14.92
C LEU A 222 -10.36 -19.62 -14.31
N GLU A 223 -9.71 -20.56 -15.00
CA GLU A 223 -9.45 -21.91 -14.48
C GLU A 223 -8.54 -21.87 -13.25
N ALA A 224 -7.39 -21.19 -13.33
CA ALA A 224 -6.47 -21.04 -12.21
C ALA A 224 -7.10 -20.32 -11.00
N LEU A 225 -7.96 -19.31 -11.25
CA LEU A 225 -8.69 -18.63 -10.19
C LEU A 225 -9.75 -19.54 -9.53
N ASP A 226 -10.45 -20.37 -10.31
CA ASP A 226 -11.41 -21.33 -9.75
C ASP A 226 -10.70 -22.40 -8.91
N GLU A 227 -9.53 -22.87 -9.35
CA GLU A 227 -8.68 -23.77 -8.59
C GLU A 227 -8.22 -23.16 -7.26
N CYS A 228 -7.71 -21.91 -7.29
CA CYS A 228 -7.34 -21.18 -6.08
C CYS A 228 -8.53 -21.05 -5.12
N ARG A 229 -9.68 -20.61 -5.63
CA ARG A 229 -10.90 -20.48 -4.83
C ARG A 229 -11.33 -21.82 -4.22
N ALA A 230 -11.28 -22.90 -5.00
CA ALA A 230 -11.65 -24.23 -4.54
C ALA A 230 -10.67 -24.78 -3.49
N ARG A 231 -9.37 -24.46 -3.58
CA ARG A 231 -8.39 -24.75 -2.54
C ARG A 231 -8.69 -23.99 -1.26
N LEU A 232 -8.81 -22.67 -1.30
CA LEU A 232 -9.11 -21.83 -0.14
C LEU A 232 -10.42 -22.25 0.55
N ALA A 233 -11.45 -22.59 -0.23
CA ALA A 233 -12.71 -23.12 0.30
C ALA A 233 -12.54 -24.46 1.03
N ARG A 234 -11.69 -25.37 0.52
CA ARG A 234 -11.37 -26.65 1.19
C ARG A 234 -10.55 -26.44 2.46
N GLU A 235 -9.72 -25.41 2.50
CA GLU A 235 -8.99 -24.97 3.68
C GLU A 235 -9.91 -24.26 4.70
N GLY A 236 -11.18 -24.03 4.34
CA GLY A 236 -12.22 -23.51 5.21
C GLY A 236 -12.31 -21.99 5.27
N VAL A 237 -11.61 -21.27 4.37
CA VAL A 237 -11.62 -19.80 4.28
C VAL A 237 -13.05 -19.27 4.17
N ASP A 238 -13.43 -18.39 5.11
CA ASP A 238 -14.67 -17.64 5.03
C ASP A 238 -14.45 -16.37 4.21
N PHE A 239 -14.69 -16.43 2.90
CA PHE A 239 -14.50 -15.28 2.01
C PHE A 239 -15.30 -14.03 2.41
N SER A 240 -16.37 -14.17 3.21
CA SER A 240 -17.15 -13.01 3.66
C SER A 240 -16.37 -12.14 4.66
N ALA A 241 -15.34 -12.70 5.31
CA ALA A 241 -14.53 -12.04 6.33
C ALA A 241 -13.34 -11.24 5.78
N TYR A 242 -13.03 -11.32 4.49
CA TYR A 242 -11.86 -10.64 3.90
C TYR A 242 -12.29 -9.34 3.24
N ASN A 243 -12.63 -8.37 4.09
CA ASN A 243 -13.14 -7.06 3.70
C ASN A 243 -12.55 -5.95 4.58
N SER A 244 -12.71 -4.68 4.18
CA SER A 244 -12.12 -3.55 4.90
C SER A 244 -12.69 -3.30 6.29
N ALA A 245 -13.93 -3.70 6.58
CA ALA A 245 -14.53 -3.52 7.90
C ALA A 245 -13.89 -4.46 8.92
N GLU A 246 -13.76 -5.73 8.57
CA GLU A 246 -13.07 -6.71 9.40
C GLU A 246 -11.57 -6.39 9.54
N ASN A 247 -10.94 -5.90 8.46
CA ASN A 247 -9.55 -5.50 8.53
C ASN A 247 -9.34 -4.22 9.38
N ALA A 248 -10.26 -3.26 9.36
CA ALA A 248 -10.20 -2.09 10.25
C ALA A 248 -10.31 -2.50 11.72
N ALA A 249 -11.17 -3.47 12.02
CA ALA A 249 -11.30 -4.04 13.36
C ALA A 249 -10.00 -4.72 13.83
N ASP A 250 -9.27 -5.39 12.94
CA ASP A 250 -7.96 -5.97 13.27
C ASP A 250 -6.92 -4.93 13.67
N VAL A 251 -6.88 -3.82 12.94
CA VAL A 251 -5.90 -2.76 13.24
C VAL A 251 -6.23 -2.10 14.58
N ASN A 252 -7.51 -1.94 14.91
CA ASN A 252 -7.90 -1.49 16.25
C ASN A 252 -7.57 -2.55 17.33
N ASP A 253 -7.78 -3.84 17.06
CA ASP A 253 -7.39 -4.90 17.97
C ASP A 253 -5.88 -4.93 18.22
N LEU A 254 -5.07 -4.67 17.18
CA LEU A 254 -3.62 -4.53 17.32
C LEU A 254 -3.28 -3.39 18.29
N ARG A 255 -3.90 -2.23 18.11
CA ARG A 255 -3.72 -1.07 18.99
C ARG A 255 -4.01 -1.44 20.45
N LEU A 256 -5.14 -2.12 20.68
CA LEU A 256 -5.57 -2.52 22.02
C LEU A 256 -4.62 -3.57 22.63
N ALA A 257 -4.22 -4.58 21.85
CA ALA A 257 -3.32 -5.64 22.29
C ALA A 257 -1.92 -5.11 22.64
N LEU A 258 -1.44 -4.09 21.92
CA LEU A 258 -0.15 -3.43 22.19
C LEU A 258 -0.25 -2.30 23.23
N GLY A 259 -1.46 -1.96 23.70
CA GLY A 259 -1.67 -1.00 24.78
C GLY A 259 -1.49 0.47 24.38
N TYR A 260 -1.75 0.83 23.12
CA TYR A 260 -1.61 2.21 22.64
C TYR A 260 -2.90 3.02 22.83
N ASP A 261 -2.84 4.04 23.69
CA ASP A 261 -3.95 4.97 23.92
C ASP A 261 -4.20 5.91 22.74
N GLU A 262 -3.12 6.39 22.12
CA GLU A 262 -3.12 7.24 20.93
C GLU A 262 -2.30 6.59 19.81
N TRP A 263 -2.63 6.90 18.57
CA TRP A 263 -2.04 6.26 17.39
C TRP A 263 -2.22 7.10 16.13
N ASN A 264 -1.45 6.75 15.09
CA ASN A 264 -1.52 7.36 13.77
C ASN A 264 -1.60 6.29 12.69
N LEU A 265 -2.16 6.66 11.55
CA LEU A 265 -2.23 5.81 10.38
C LEU A 265 -1.44 6.41 9.22
N PHE A 266 -0.75 5.56 8.48
CA PHE A 266 -0.22 5.88 7.16
C PHE A 266 -0.72 4.84 6.17
N GLY A 267 -1.70 5.21 5.35
CA GLY A 267 -2.23 4.37 4.29
C GLY A 267 -1.73 4.78 2.92
N ILE A 268 -1.47 3.79 2.06
CA ILE A 268 -1.17 3.99 0.63
C ILE A 268 -2.20 3.27 -0.23
N SER A 269 -2.65 3.88 -1.33
CA SER A 269 -3.57 3.22 -2.28
C SER A 269 -4.79 2.61 -1.56
N TYR A 270 -5.06 1.30 -1.65
CA TYR A 270 -6.12 0.63 -0.87
C TYR A 270 -6.01 0.89 0.65
N GLY A 271 -4.81 0.96 1.21
CA GLY A 271 -4.59 1.30 2.62
C GLY A 271 -5.20 2.64 3.02
N THR A 272 -5.39 3.58 2.08
CA THR A 272 -6.12 4.83 2.35
C THR A 272 -7.62 4.62 2.51
N ARG A 273 -8.21 3.67 1.80
CA ARG A 273 -9.61 3.25 2.01
C ARG A 273 -9.77 2.54 3.35
N LEU A 274 -8.80 1.71 3.70
CA LEU A 274 -8.77 1.08 5.02
C LEU A 274 -8.64 2.13 6.13
N ALA A 275 -7.73 3.10 6.00
CA ALA A 275 -7.58 4.20 6.94
C ALA A 275 -8.90 4.98 7.13
N GLN A 276 -9.60 5.31 6.03
CA GLN A 276 -10.92 5.96 6.11
C GLN A 276 -11.98 5.10 6.79
N THR A 277 -11.91 3.77 6.62
CA THR A 277 -12.81 2.83 7.30
C THR A 277 -12.53 2.81 8.80
N ILE A 278 -11.25 2.80 9.21
CA ILE A 278 -10.83 2.94 10.61
C ILE A 278 -11.28 4.27 11.20
N MET A 279 -11.08 5.39 10.49
CA MET A 279 -11.53 6.72 10.93
C MET A 279 -13.04 6.76 11.21
N ARG A 280 -13.84 5.99 10.46
CA ARG A 280 -15.30 5.92 10.63
C ARG A 280 -15.69 5.01 11.79
N ASP A 281 -15.07 3.83 11.87
CA ASP A 281 -15.54 2.72 12.72
C ASP A 281 -14.80 2.64 14.07
N TYR A 282 -13.56 3.12 14.13
CA TYR A 282 -12.67 3.07 15.30
C TYR A 282 -11.87 4.37 15.48
N PRO A 283 -12.53 5.53 15.64
CA PRO A 283 -11.86 6.84 15.73
C PRO A 283 -11.11 7.06 17.06
N GLU A 284 -11.32 6.24 18.09
CA GLU A 284 -10.79 6.45 19.43
C GLU A 284 -9.26 6.46 19.45
N GLY A 285 -8.68 7.53 19.99
CA GLY A 285 -7.22 7.70 20.10
C GLY A 285 -6.51 8.07 18.80
N LEU A 286 -7.23 8.14 17.66
CA LEU A 286 -6.61 8.45 16.38
C LEU A 286 -6.23 9.94 16.31
N ARG A 287 -4.92 10.23 16.30
CA ARG A 287 -4.43 11.62 16.31
C ARG A 287 -4.18 12.18 14.92
N SER A 288 -3.59 11.38 14.03
CA SER A 288 -3.28 11.82 12.66
C SER A 288 -3.35 10.68 11.65
N VAL A 289 -3.65 11.04 10.40
CA VAL A 289 -3.80 10.10 9.28
C VAL A 289 -3.13 10.68 8.05
N ILE A 290 -2.27 9.89 7.40
CA ILE A 290 -1.70 10.17 6.09
C ILE A 290 -2.41 9.26 5.08
N LEU A 291 -2.97 9.88 4.03
CA LEU A 291 -3.60 9.19 2.90
C LEU A 291 -2.79 9.49 1.63
N ASP A 292 -1.88 8.60 1.26
CA ASP A 292 -1.09 8.73 0.02
C ASP A 292 -1.79 8.00 -1.13
N SER A 293 -2.07 8.74 -2.22
CA SER A 293 -2.84 8.25 -3.37
C SER A 293 -4.23 7.75 -2.97
N ALA A 294 -5.01 8.66 -2.40
CA ALA A 294 -6.29 8.38 -1.75
C ALA A 294 -7.29 7.63 -2.66
N TYR A 295 -7.89 6.58 -2.10
CA TYR A 295 -9.01 5.84 -2.64
C TYR A 295 -10.28 6.15 -1.81
N PRO A 296 -11.12 7.12 -2.23
CA PRO A 296 -12.30 7.55 -1.46
C PRO A 296 -13.34 6.43 -1.31
N LEU A 297 -14.09 6.40 -0.20
CA LEU A 297 -15.04 5.32 0.13
C LEU A 297 -16.19 5.16 -0.89
N GLU A 298 -16.60 6.26 -1.52
CA GLU A 298 -17.71 6.36 -2.47
C GLU A 298 -17.34 5.93 -3.90
N VAL A 299 -16.05 5.72 -4.18
CA VAL A 299 -15.54 5.43 -5.53
C VAL A 299 -15.42 3.93 -5.78
N ASN A 300 -15.82 3.44 -6.95
CA ASN A 300 -15.48 2.09 -7.38
C ASN A 300 -14.23 2.15 -8.29
N LEU A 301 -13.10 1.62 -7.81
CA LEU A 301 -11.82 1.71 -8.51
C LEU A 301 -11.93 1.10 -9.91
N PHE A 302 -12.57 -0.07 -10.03
CA PHE A 302 -12.66 -0.80 -11.29
C PHE A 302 -13.48 -0.05 -12.35
N THR A 303 -14.52 0.69 -11.96
CA THR A 303 -15.31 1.46 -12.92
C THR A 303 -14.61 2.74 -13.34
N GLU A 304 -13.81 3.35 -12.45
CA GLU A 304 -13.09 4.59 -12.74
C GLU A 304 -11.75 4.37 -13.49
N THR A 305 -11.16 3.17 -13.42
CA THR A 305 -9.85 2.86 -14.01
C THR A 305 -9.72 3.32 -15.48
N PRO A 306 -10.66 3.04 -16.40
CA PRO A 306 -10.52 3.44 -17.80
C PRO A 306 -10.40 4.96 -17.98
N ALA A 307 -11.25 5.75 -17.30
CA ALA A 307 -11.24 7.20 -17.39
C ALA A 307 -9.98 7.80 -16.75
N ASN A 308 -9.52 7.23 -15.63
CA ASN A 308 -8.29 7.65 -14.97
C ASN A 308 -7.05 7.34 -15.82
N LEU A 309 -7.02 6.20 -16.51
CA LEU A 309 -5.94 5.85 -17.44
C LEU A 309 -5.92 6.82 -18.62
N ASP A 310 -7.06 7.05 -19.27
CA ASP A 310 -7.19 8.00 -20.37
C ASP A 310 -6.69 9.40 -19.98
N ARG A 311 -7.13 9.91 -18.83
CA ARG A 311 -6.66 11.20 -18.30
C ARG A 311 -5.15 11.23 -18.08
N SER A 312 -4.58 10.15 -17.56
CA SER A 312 -3.15 10.05 -17.25
C SER A 312 -2.31 10.05 -18.53
N LEU A 313 -2.75 9.30 -19.55
CA LEU A 313 -2.13 9.29 -20.88
C LEU A 313 -2.21 10.67 -21.55
N ASN A 314 -3.39 11.29 -21.55
CA ASN A 314 -3.58 12.63 -22.10
C ASN A 314 -2.71 13.68 -21.39
N THR A 315 -2.50 13.54 -20.08
CA THR A 315 -1.57 14.41 -19.33
C THR A 315 -0.13 14.22 -19.79
N LEU A 316 0.30 12.96 -20.00
CA LEU A 316 1.63 12.63 -20.52
C LEU A 316 1.83 13.19 -21.93
N PHE A 317 0.86 12.99 -22.84
CA PHE A 317 0.95 13.46 -24.22
C PHE A 317 1.03 14.98 -24.29
N ALA A 318 0.16 15.69 -23.56
CA ALA A 318 0.20 17.14 -23.47
C ALA A 318 1.53 17.64 -22.88
N GLY A 319 2.06 16.96 -21.86
CA GLY A 319 3.35 17.28 -21.27
C GLY A 319 4.51 17.13 -22.27
N CYS A 320 4.55 16.03 -23.03
CA CYS A 320 5.58 15.81 -24.04
C CYS A 320 5.49 16.83 -25.19
N ALA A 321 4.28 17.12 -25.67
CA ALA A 321 4.08 18.11 -26.73
C ALA A 321 4.52 19.53 -26.32
N ALA A 322 4.45 19.85 -25.02
CA ALA A 322 4.87 21.14 -24.47
C ALA A 322 6.39 21.24 -24.20
N ASP A 323 7.11 20.11 -24.16
CA ASP A 323 8.55 20.06 -23.96
C ASP A 323 9.27 19.93 -25.31
N GLU A 324 10.12 20.90 -25.67
CA GLU A 324 10.77 20.93 -27.00
C GLU A 324 11.61 19.69 -27.28
N ALA A 325 12.31 19.16 -26.28
CA ALA A 325 13.15 17.98 -26.46
C ALA A 325 12.31 16.71 -26.64
N CYS A 326 11.25 16.57 -25.84
CA CYS A 326 10.31 15.45 -25.93
C CYS A 326 9.55 15.47 -27.26
N ALA A 327 8.96 16.62 -27.63
CA ALA A 327 8.23 16.78 -28.88
C ALA A 327 9.12 16.52 -30.12
N ALA A 328 10.38 16.92 -30.07
CA ALA A 328 11.33 16.61 -31.16
C ALA A 328 11.69 15.12 -31.24
N ALA A 329 11.81 14.44 -30.10
CA ALA A 329 12.12 13.02 -30.04
C ALA A 329 10.91 12.12 -30.35
N TYR A 330 9.71 12.53 -29.96
CA TYR A 330 8.46 11.77 -30.06
C TYR A 330 7.34 12.62 -30.67
N PRO A 331 7.43 12.99 -31.96
CA PRO A 331 6.50 13.93 -32.59
C PRO A 331 5.05 13.42 -32.70
N ASP A 332 4.87 12.10 -32.67
CA ASP A 332 3.58 11.42 -32.87
C ASP A 332 3.21 10.54 -31.67
N LEU A 333 3.63 10.92 -30.44
CA LEU A 333 3.54 10.05 -29.25
C LEU A 333 2.12 9.56 -28.92
N GLU A 334 1.09 10.32 -29.28
CA GLU A 334 -0.31 9.97 -29.02
C GLU A 334 -0.87 8.94 -30.03
N THR A 335 -0.30 8.84 -31.23
CA THR A 335 -0.97 8.22 -32.41
C THR A 335 -0.35 6.92 -32.89
#